data_AF-A0A9W3BY75-F1
#
_entry.id   AF-A0A9W3BY75-F1
#
_cell.length_a   1.000
_cell.length_b   1.000
_cell.length_c   1.000
_cell.angle_alpha   90.00
_cell.angle_beta   90.00
_cell.angle_gamma   90.00
#
_symmetry.space_group_name_H-M   'P 1'
#
loop_
_entity.id
_entity.type
_entity.pdbx_description
1 polymer ?
#
loop_
_entity_poly.entity_id
_entity_poly.type
_entity_poly.pdbx_seq_one_letter_code
_entity_poly.pdbx_strand_id
1 'polypeptide(L)'
;MGGYVTKRIMLLRLLTQTMLLHLFITSSSGEAVNSSENRLCVSKGGRSHQPYELEGKLPESADVEFKDLNMCTMFHEKTCCSASRMLSASLAVKDLATHGEASKDCLFWFELLECSICHPDVGVQPRPLRICASFCDTVFEACSDAYFSTRDASDQVMVPCGVSNGTICQRASKLETNGKGFCEAVGFSVVQGADDQAEEPCYGSNSVVVTVVPVVKSLMKTVWFQDLKYRMVILNLLMCRLTSLIFLASTLLNRWEMERDARRLRRLRRRNRNRRRF
;
A
#
# COMPACT_ATOMS: atom_id res chain seq x y z
N MET A 1 -55.60 -11.96 20.52
CA MET A 1 -54.89 -10.90 19.77
C MET A 1 -54.06 -10.02 20.72
N GLY A 2 -53.04 -10.57 21.40
CA GLY A 2 -52.26 -9.83 22.40
C GLY A 2 -50.73 -9.94 22.29
N GLY A 3 -50.20 -10.90 21.52
CA GLY A 3 -48.74 -11.14 21.39
C GLY A 3 -48.04 -10.39 20.26
N TYR A 4 -48.79 -9.81 19.32
CA TYR A 4 -48.21 -9.08 18.17
C TYR A 4 -47.90 -7.61 18.49
N VAL A 5 -48.61 -7.03 19.45
CA VAL A 5 -48.48 -5.62 19.85
C VAL A 5 -47.27 -5.42 20.76
N THR A 6 -47.03 -6.34 21.69
CA THR A 6 -45.89 -6.30 22.62
C THR A 6 -44.53 -6.46 21.92
N LYS A 7 -44.45 -7.32 20.89
CA LYS A 7 -43.22 -7.46 20.09
C LYS A 7 -42.90 -6.23 19.26
N ARG A 8 -43.90 -5.55 18.69
CA ARG A 8 -43.70 -4.28 17.95
C ARG A 8 -43.26 -3.13 18.87
N ILE A 9 -43.80 -3.07 20.09
CA ILE A 9 -43.41 -2.04 21.07
C ILE A 9 -41.98 -2.26 21.58
N MET A 10 -41.55 -3.51 21.78
CA MET A 10 -40.15 -3.80 22.13
C MET A 10 -39.17 -3.49 20.97
N LEU A 11 -39.53 -3.80 19.72
CA LEU A 11 -38.71 -3.47 18.56
C LEU A 11 -38.59 -1.96 18.35
N LEU A 12 -39.67 -1.19 18.55
CA LEU A 12 -39.59 0.28 18.51
C LEU A 12 -38.71 0.85 19.62
N ARG A 13 -38.76 0.29 20.83
CA ARG A 13 -37.89 0.72 21.94
C ARG A 13 -36.42 0.39 21.72
N LEU A 14 -36.13 -0.74 21.09
CA LEU A 14 -34.75 -1.12 20.76
C LEU A 14 -34.17 -0.20 19.67
N LEU A 15 -34.98 0.14 18.66
CA LEU A 15 -34.60 1.06 17.59
C LEU A 15 -34.42 2.49 18.07
N THR A 16 -35.24 2.97 19.02
CA THR A 16 -35.06 4.30 19.61
C THR A 16 -33.82 4.35 20.52
N GLN A 17 -33.50 3.29 21.25
CA GLN A 17 -32.27 3.20 22.05
C GLN A 17 -31.00 3.16 21.17
N THR A 18 -31.03 2.46 20.04
CA THR A 18 -29.89 2.46 19.09
C THR A 18 -29.68 3.81 18.42
N MET A 19 -30.77 4.52 18.08
CA MET A 19 -30.67 5.88 17.49
C MET A 19 -30.18 6.92 18.50
N LEU A 20 -30.56 6.80 19.78
CA LEU A 20 -30.04 7.63 20.86
C LEU A 20 -28.55 7.35 21.13
N LEU A 21 -28.10 6.09 21.05
CA LEU A 21 -26.67 5.74 21.19
C LEU A 21 -25.81 6.38 20.10
N HIS A 22 -26.31 6.44 18.85
CA HIS A 22 -25.62 7.13 17.77
C HIS A 22 -25.54 8.65 17.97
N LEU A 23 -26.58 9.26 18.57
CA LEU A 23 -26.57 10.68 18.95
C LEU A 23 -25.56 11.00 20.06
N PHE A 24 -25.38 10.11 21.04
CA PHE A 24 -24.38 10.31 22.10
C PHE A 24 -22.94 10.13 21.60
N ILE A 25 -22.69 9.27 20.60
CA ILE A 25 -21.37 9.16 19.96
C ILE A 25 -21.04 10.42 19.13
N THR A 26 -22.04 11.17 18.67
CA THR A 26 -21.83 12.42 17.89
C THR A 26 -21.65 13.68 18.74
N SER A 27 -21.79 13.62 20.08
CA SER A 27 -21.75 14.81 20.95
C SER A 27 -20.50 14.95 21.83
N SER A 28 -19.49 14.08 21.70
CA SER A 28 -18.16 14.39 22.23
C SER A 28 -17.41 15.29 21.24
N SER A 29 -17.92 16.50 21.06
CA SER A 29 -17.15 17.63 20.57
C SER A 29 -16.22 18.05 21.70
N GLY A 30 -15.13 17.32 21.91
CA GLY A 30 -13.91 17.99 22.35
C GLY A 30 -13.65 19.10 21.34
N GLU A 31 -13.47 20.33 21.82
CA GLU A 31 -13.12 21.49 21.00
C GLU A 31 -11.98 21.09 20.04
N ALA A 32 -12.35 20.79 18.79
CA ALA A 32 -11.43 20.88 17.69
C ALA A 32 -11.01 22.34 17.68
N VAL A 33 -9.77 22.59 18.08
CA VAL A 33 -9.12 23.89 17.98
C VAL A 33 -9.36 24.39 16.55
N ASN A 34 -10.32 25.30 16.42
CA ASN A 34 -10.59 26.04 15.21
C ASN A 34 -9.34 26.88 14.93
N SER A 35 -8.40 26.31 14.16
CA SER A 35 -7.23 27.02 13.64
C SER A 35 -6.99 26.67 12.18
N SER A 36 -8.05 26.43 11.41
CA SER A 36 -8.00 26.46 9.94
C SER A 36 -8.60 27.77 9.42
N GLU A 37 -8.08 28.91 9.88
CA GLU A 37 -8.17 30.13 9.09
C GLU A 37 -7.31 29.93 7.85
N ASN A 38 -7.91 29.67 6.68
CA ASN A 38 -7.35 29.79 5.32
C ASN A 38 -5.80 29.72 5.20
N ARG A 39 -5.16 28.70 5.78
CA ARG A 39 -3.70 28.58 5.69
C ARG A 39 -3.37 27.93 4.36
N LEU A 40 -2.60 28.66 3.56
CA LEU A 40 -2.15 28.23 2.24
C LEU A 40 -0.98 27.26 2.40
N CYS A 41 -0.82 26.34 1.45
CA CYS A 41 0.35 25.48 1.39
C CYS A 41 1.61 26.33 1.18
N VAL A 42 2.68 26.03 1.92
CA VAL A 42 3.95 26.77 1.93
C VAL A 42 5.07 25.82 1.56
N SER A 43 5.82 26.10 0.50
CA SER A 43 6.92 25.24 0.05
C SER A 43 7.95 24.98 1.14
N LYS A 44 8.19 23.70 1.44
CA LYS A 44 9.02 23.31 2.58
C LYS A 44 10.53 23.35 2.36
N GLY A 45 11.00 23.65 1.15
CA GLY A 45 12.43 23.84 0.82
C GLY A 45 13.40 22.84 1.47
N GLY A 46 13.90 21.86 0.73
CA GLY A 46 14.90 20.91 1.22
C GLY A 46 15.79 20.38 0.10
N ARG A 47 16.95 19.79 0.47
CA ARG A 47 17.98 19.31 -0.49
C ARG A 47 17.45 18.31 -1.52
N SER A 48 16.38 17.58 -1.20
CA SER A 48 15.74 16.55 -2.05
C SER A 48 14.30 16.91 -2.45
N HIS A 49 13.86 18.16 -2.26
CA HIS A 49 12.45 18.54 -2.38
C HIS A 49 12.23 19.69 -3.38
N GLN A 50 11.55 19.41 -4.49
CA GLN A 50 11.05 20.45 -5.39
C GLN A 50 10.02 21.34 -4.67
N PRO A 51 9.88 22.63 -4.99
CA PRO A 51 8.82 23.46 -4.41
C PRO A 51 7.42 22.85 -4.59
N TYR A 52 6.48 23.12 -3.68
CA TYR A 52 5.09 22.71 -3.92
C TYR A 52 4.52 23.51 -5.10
N GLU A 53 3.93 22.85 -6.09
CA GLU A 53 3.16 23.55 -7.14
C GLU A 53 1.86 24.15 -6.59
N LEU A 54 1.41 23.71 -5.41
CA LEU A 54 0.28 24.27 -4.67
C LEU A 54 0.70 25.39 -3.70
N GLU A 55 1.95 25.85 -3.74
CA GLU A 55 2.39 26.98 -2.93
C GLU A 55 1.48 28.20 -3.15
N GLY A 56 0.96 28.76 -2.06
CA GLY A 56 -0.01 29.86 -2.10
C GLY A 56 -1.46 29.46 -2.41
N LYS A 57 -1.78 28.16 -2.51
CA LYS A 57 -3.16 27.65 -2.65
C LYS A 57 -3.63 26.96 -1.37
N LEU A 58 -4.95 26.82 -1.20
CA LEU A 58 -5.50 26.02 -0.10
C LEU A 58 -5.21 24.52 -0.32
N PRO A 59 -5.12 23.71 0.75
CA PRO A 59 -5.14 22.26 0.63
C PRO A 59 -6.41 21.83 -0.10
N GLU A 60 -6.26 21.18 -1.25
CA GLU A 60 -7.36 20.76 -2.09
C GLU A 60 -7.50 19.24 -2.05
N SER A 61 -8.68 18.73 -2.42
CA SER A 61 -8.84 17.30 -2.70
C SER A 61 -7.99 16.96 -3.93
N ALA A 62 -7.25 15.87 -3.90
CA ALA A 62 -6.40 15.51 -5.04
C ALA A 62 -7.26 15.34 -6.32
N ASP A 63 -6.84 15.93 -7.45
CA ASP A 63 -7.61 15.91 -8.71
C ASP A 63 -7.82 14.48 -9.25
N VAL A 64 -8.65 14.34 -10.29
CA VAL A 64 -8.97 13.03 -10.90
C VAL A 64 -7.71 12.27 -11.35
N GLU A 65 -6.70 12.95 -11.87
CA GLU A 65 -5.40 12.37 -12.27
C GLU A 65 -4.60 11.82 -11.06
N PHE A 66 -4.89 12.31 -9.86
CA PHE A 66 -4.26 11.88 -8.61
C PHE A 66 -4.90 10.61 -8.06
N LYS A 67 -6.18 10.35 -8.34
CA LYS A 67 -6.86 9.11 -7.90
C LYS A 67 -6.26 7.86 -8.55
N ASP A 68 -5.63 8.02 -9.70
CA ASP A 68 -4.98 6.92 -10.42
C ASP A 68 -3.57 6.62 -9.88
N LEU A 69 -2.92 7.59 -9.22
CA LEU A 69 -1.70 7.37 -8.45
C LEU A 69 -2.09 6.84 -7.07
N ASN A 70 -2.07 5.52 -6.90
CA ASN A 70 -2.29 4.83 -5.61
C ASN A 70 -1.15 5.11 -4.58
N MET A 71 -0.78 6.37 -4.35
CA MET A 71 0.34 6.82 -3.51
C MET A 71 -0.10 8.01 -2.66
N CYS A 72 0.31 8.06 -1.40
CA CYS A 72 -0.10 9.11 -0.44
C CYS A 72 -1.61 9.22 -0.26
N THR A 73 -2.32 8.11 -0.47
CA THR A 73 -3.79 8.10 -0.51
C THR A 73 -4.44 8.50 0.81
N MET A 74 -3.70 8.42 1.92
CA MET A 74 -4.15 8.89 3.23
C MET A 74 -4.45 10.41 3.27
N PHE A 75 -3.95 11.18 2.31
CA PHE A 75 -4.15 12.63 2.22
C PHE A 75 -5.04 13.05 1.03
N HIS A 76 -5.75 12.10 0.39
CA HIS A 76 -6.56 12.39 -0.81
C HIS A 76 -7.63 13.47 -0.60
N GLU A 77 -8.20 13.55 0.60
CA GLU A 77 -9.28 14.50 0.92
C GLU A 77 -8.76 15.93 1.07
N LYS A 78 -7.54 16.11 1.58
CA LYS A 78 -6.86 17.39 1.78
C LYS A 78 -5.35 17.19 1.73
N THR A 79 -4.70 17.70 0.69
CA THR A 79 -3.24 17.59 0.51
C THR A 79 -2.62 18.91 0.04
N CYS A 80 -1.35 19.12 0.41
CA CYS A 80 -0.51 20.19 -0.14
C CYS A 80 0.43 19.74 -1.27
N CYS A 81 0.37 18.47 -1.68
CA CYS A 81 1.17 17.92 -2.76
C CYS A 81 0.46 17.94 -4.11
N SER A 82 1.22 18.18 -5.17
CA SER A 82 0.80 18.02 -6.55
C SER A 82 1.09 16.61 -7.09
N ALA A 83 0.56 16.31 -8.29
CA ALA A 83 0.70 15.01 -8.94
C ALA A 83 2.17 14.65 -9.22
N SER A 84 3.01 15.65 -9.55
CA SER A 84 4.45 15.47 -9.76
C SER A 84 5.17 14.99 -8.50
N ARG A 85 4.77 15.50 -7.32
CA ARG A 85 5.32 15.06 -6.03
C ARG A 85 4.85 13.65 -5.66
N MET A 86 3.57 13.35 -5.85
CA MET A 86 3.04 12.00 -5.64
C MET A 86 3.68 10.97 -6.59
N LEU A 87 3.94 11.37 -7.84
CA LEU A 87 4.65 10.54 -8.81
C LEU A 87 6.08 10.25 -8.36
N SER A 88 6.79 11.24 -7.83
CA SER A 88 8.15 11.07 -7.32
C SER A 88 8.19 10.09 -6.14
N ALA A 89 7.28 10.24 -5.18
CA ALA A 89 7.12 9.29 -4.07
C ALA A 89 6.74 7.88 -4.58
N SER A 90 5.86 7.80 -5.58
CA SER A 90 5.45 6.55 -6.22
C SER A 90 6.61 5.81 -6.86
N LEU A 91 7.49 6.53 -7.56
CA LEU A 91 8.70 5.97 -8.15
C LEU A 91 9.67 5.46 -7.08
N ALA A 92 9.89 6.24 -6.00
CA ALA A 92 10.77 5.84 -4.90
C ALA A 92 10.30 4.52 -4.23
N VAL A 93 9.01 4.43 -3.89
CA VAL A 93 8.43 3.21 -3.29
C VAL A 93 8.44 2.05 -4.28
N LYS A 94 8.19 2.30 -5.57
CA LYS A 94 8.26 1.27 -6.61
C LYS A 94 9.67 0.70 -6.74
N ASP A 95 10.69 1.55 -6.81
CA ASP A 95 12.09 1.13 -6.88
C ASP A 95 12.49 0.33 -5.64
N LEU A 96 12.05 0.78 -4.46
CA LEU A 96 12.23 0.07 -3.20
C LEU A 96 11.57 -1.33 -3.22
N ALA A 97 10.40 -1.46 -3.84
CA ALA A 97 9.68 -2.72 -3.98
C ALA A 97 10.29 -3.66 -5.04
N THR A 98 10.79 -3.13 -6.16
CA THR A 98 11.27 -3.94 -7.29
C THR A 98 12.75 -4.27 -7.21
N HIS A 99 13.57 -3.38 -6.66
CA HIS A 99 15.03 -3.48 -6.63
C HIS A 99 15.59 -3.41 -5.21
N GLY A 100 14.89 -2.73 -4.30
CA GLY A 100 15.29 -2.62 -2.90
C GLY A 100 15.03 -3.86 -2.04
N GLU A 101 14.40 -4.92 -2.57
CA GLU A 101 13.98 -6.12 -1.82
C GLU A 101 13.21 -5.79 -0.53
N ALA A 102 12.50 -4.66 -0.50
CA ALA A 102 11.90 -4.17 0.73
C ALA A 102 10.74 -5.04 1.20
N SER A 103 10.68 -5.23 2.52
CA SER A 103 9.53 -5.84 3.18
C SER A 103 8.30 -4.95 2.99
N LYS A 104 7.11 -5.54 3.11
CA LYS A 104 5.87 -4.76 3.06
C LYS A 104 5.73 -3.75 4.18
N ASP A 105 6.31 -4.03 5.34
CA ASP A 105 6.35 -3.07 6.45
C ASP A 105 7.28 -1.90 6.11
N CYS A 106 8.43 -2.17 5.47
CA CYS A 106 9.30 -1.11 4.96
C CYS A 106 8.56 -0.23 3.94
N LEU A 107 7.91 -0.83 2.93
CA LEU A 107 7.17 -0.08 1.92
C LEU A 107 6.10 0.83 2.53
N PHE A 108 5.38 0.32 3.54
CA PHE A 108 4.37 1.09 4.26
C PHE A 108 4.95 2.29 5.02
N TRP A 109 5.97 2.06 5.84
CA TRP A 109 6.57 3.13 6.64
C TRP A 109 7.34 4.14 5.79
N PHE A 110 7.96 3.67 4.71
CA PHE A 110 8.68 4.52 3.76
C PHE A 110 7.72 5.38 2.94
N GLU A 111 6.57 4.84 2.48
CA GLU A 111 5.51 5.65 1.88
C GLU A 111 5.04 6.75 2.84
N LEU A 112 4.81 6.41 4.11
CA LEU A 112 4.36 7.40 5.10
C LEU A 112 5.41 8.52 5.31
N LEU A 113 6.70 8.17 5.30
CA LEU A 113 7.80 9.13 5.36
C LEU A 113 7.82 10.05 4.12
N GLU A 114 7.76 9.50 2.91
CA GLU A 114 7.70 10.27 1.65
C GLU A 114 6.48 11.20 1.59
N CYS A 115 5.33 10.72 2.08
CA CYS A 115 4.07 11.45 2.08
C CYS A 115 3.94 12.45 3.23
N SER A 116 4.88 12.50 4.18
CA SER A 116 4.85 13.42 5.33
C SER A 116 4.70 14.88 4.93
N ILE A 117 5.33 15.25 3.83
CA ILE A 117 5.28 16.58 3.23
C ILE A 117 3.91 16.91 2.63
N CYS A 118 3.08 15.90 2.31
CA CYS A 118 1.75 16.09 1.75
C CYS A 118 0.67 16.33 2.81
N HIS A 119 0.99 16.07 4.08
CA HIS A 119 0.05 16.22 5.18
C HIS A 119 -0.44 17.68 5.27
N PRO A 120 -1.76 17.94 5.32
CA PRO A 120 -2.32 19.29 5.25
C PRO A 120 -1.82 20.18 6.39
N ASP A 121 -1.79 19.67 7.63
CA ASP A 121 -1.30 20.44 8.79
C ASP A 121 0.22 20.66 8.78
N VAL A 122 0.97 19.87 8.01
CA VAL A 122 2.41 20.07 7.83
C VAL A 122 2.64 21.08 6.72
N GLY A 123 2.03 20.86 5.55
CA GLY A 123 2.21 21.66 4.35
C GLY A 123 1.81 23.11 4.49
N VAL A 124 0.92 23.45 5.43
CA VAL A 124 0.50 24.83 5.71
C VAL A 124 1.37 25.57 6.73
N GLN A 125 2.27 24.88 7.44
CA GLN A 125 3.16 25.55 8.39
C GLN A 125 4.25 26.32 7.64
N PRO A 126 4.70 27.49 8.09
CA PRO A 126 5.81 28.21 7.46
C PRO A 126 7.18 27.58 7.79
N ARG A 127 7.24 26.69 8.78
CA ARG A 127 8.49 26.10 9.28
C ARG A 127 8.95 24.90 8.44
N PRO A 128 10.26 24.61 8.35
CA PRO A 128 10.75 23.39 7.73
C PRO A 128 10.11 22.13 8.34
N LEU A 129 9.94 21.09 7.53
CA LEU A 129 9.44 19.80 7.99
C LEU A 129 10.46 19.16 8.95
N ARG A 130 10.00 18.82 10.15
CA ARG A 130 10.77 18.13 11.19
C ARG A 130 10.14 16.78 11.46
N ILE A 131 10.90 15.70 11.30
CA ILE A 131 10.48 14.33 11.57
C ILE A 131 10.93 13.94 12.99
N CYS A 132 10.05 13.30 13.76
CA CYS A 132 10.42 12.81 15.08
C CYS A 132 11.41 11.64 14.98
N ALA A 133 12.44 11.63 15.83
CA ALA A 133 13.42 10.55 15.89
C ALA A 133 12.77 9.17 16.09
N SER A 134 11.75 9.07 16.94
CA SER A 134 10.99 7.84 17.20
C SER A 134 10.30 7.28 15.95
N PHE A 135 9.79 8.16 15.09
CA PHE A 135 9.22 7.75 13.80
C PHE A 135 10.30 7.23 12.87
N CYS A 136 11.43 7.93 12.79
CA CYS A 136 12.59 7.50 12.01
C CYS A 136 13.16 6.15 12.46
N ASP A 137 13.19 5.87 13.76
CA ASP A 137 13.59 4.56 14.29
C ASP A 137 12.64 3.46 13.81
N THR A 138 11.33 3.73 13.78
CA THR A 138 10.33 2.80 13.25
C THR A 138 10.53 2.53 11.75
N VAL A 139 10.78 3.58 10.95
CA VAL A 139 11.06 3.43 9.52
C VAL A 139 12.33 2.62 9.29
N PHE A 140 13.40 2.94 10.01
CA PHE A 140 14.69 2.26 9.87
C PHE A 140 14.63 0.81 10.31
N GLU A 141 13.96 0.50 11.42
CA GLU A 141 13.75 -0.88 11.85
C GLU A 141 13.11 -1.71 10.73
N ALA A 142 12.02 -1.19 10.13
CA ALA A 142 11.31 -1.86 9.05
C ALA A 142 12.15 -1.99 7.76
N CYS A 143 12.96 -0.98 7.45
CA CYS A 143 13.72 -0.87 6.19
C CYS A 143 15.20 -1.29 6.29
N SER A 144 15.68 -1.71 7.46
CA SER A 144 17.08 -2.03 7.74
C SER A 144 17.71 -3.06 6.79
N ASP A 145 16.88 -3.99 6.27
CA ASP A 145 17.28 -5.03 5.32
C ASP A 145 17.10 -4.65 3.86
N ALA A 146 16.40 -3.55 3.56
CA ALA A 146 16.16 -3.10 2.19
C ALA A 146 17.41 -2.44 1.61
N TYR A 147 17.56 -2.53 0.29
CA TYR A 147 18.70 -2.01 -0.44
C TYR A 147 18.48 -0.57 -0.91
N PHE A 148 19.46 0.26 -0.58
CA PHE A 148 19.53 1.67 -0.96
C PHE A 148 20.85 1.94 -1.66
N SER A 149 20.90 3.10 -2.30
CA SER A 149 22.11 3.63 -2.91
C SER A 149 22.38 5.05 -2.47
N THR A 150 23.65 5.39 -2.34
CA THR A 150 24.12 6.76 -2.17
C THR A 150 24.43 7.34 -3.54
N ARG A 151 23.76 8.42 -3.93
CA ARG A 151 24.14 9.18 -5.14
C ARG A 151 25.46 9.93 -4.88
N ASP A 152 26.24 10.18 -5.95
CA ASP A 152 27.58 10.77 -5.97
C ASP A 152 27.88 11.83 -4.88
N ALA A 153 29.17 11.93 -4.53
CA ALA A 153 29.77 12.66 -3.40
C ALA A 153 29.38 14.15 -3.19
N SER A 154 28.58 14.76 -4.08
CA SER A 154 28.10 16.13 -3.94
C SER A 154 26.81 16.27 -3.12
N ASP A 155 25.92 15.27 -3.10
CA ASP A 155 24.59 15.42 -2.45
C ASP A 155 24.32 14.49 -1.27
N GLN A 156 25.10 13.42 -1.02
CA GLN A 156 24.98 12.52 0.14
C GLN A 156 23.56 11.97 0.44
N VAL A 157 22.58 12.18 -0.44
CA VAL A 157 21.22 11.68 -0.24
C VAL A 157 21.13 10.22 -0.66
N MET A 158 20.69 9.40 0.28
CA MET A 158 20.36 8.01 0.08
C MET A 158 19.00 7.90 -0.63
N VAL A 159 18.95 7.10 -1.69
CA VAL A 159 17.74 6.84 -2.47
C VAL A 159 17.50 5.33 -2.58
N PRO A 160 16.23 4.88 -2.73
CA PRO A 160 15.95 3.48 -3.03
C PRO A 160 16.80 2.97 -4.19
N CYS A 161 17.28 1.73 -4.09
CA CYS A 161 18.03 1.11 -5.17
C CYS A 161 17.18 1.08 -6.46
N GLY A 162 17.75 1.43 -7.61
CA GLY A 162 17.06 1.48 -8.90
C GLY A 162 17.86 0.81 -10.01
N VAL A 163 17.33 0.82 -11.24
CA VAL A 163 17.89 0.11 -12.43
C VAL A 163 19.17 0.77 -12.99
N SER A 164 19.73 1.80 -12.36
CA SER A 164 20.87 2.52 -12.93
C SER A 164 22.15 1.67 -12.94
N ASN A 165 22.64 1.42 -14.16
CA ASN A 165 23.89 0.70 -14.41
C ASN A 165 25.07 1.43 -13.77
N GLY A 166 25.58 0.91 -12.65
CA GLY A 166 26.77 1.44 -11.96
C GLY A 166 26.54 1.86 -10.50
N THR A 167 25.30 1.80 -10.01
CA THR A 167 24.98 2.17 -8.63
C THR A 167 25.21 0.99 -7.68
N ILE A 168 26.11 1.14 -6.71
CA ILE A 168 26.34 0.12 -5.68
C ILE A 168 25.21 0.21 -4.66
N CYS A 169 24.35 -0.81 -4.64
CA CYS A 169 23.30 -0.91 -3.64
C CYS A 169 23.77 -1.68 -2.41
N GLN A 170 23.49 -1.14 -1.22
CA GLN A 170 23.80 -1.76 0.06
C GLN A 170 22.56 -1.74 0.95
N ARG A 171 22.51 -2.65 1.93
CA ARG A 171 21.43 -2.63 2.92
C ARG A 171 21.46 -1.33 3.72
N ALA A 172 20.29 -0.79 4.07
CA ALA A 172 20.19 0.39 4.92
C ALA A 172 21.01 0.25 6.21
N SER A 173 20.98 -0.92 6.84
CA SER A 173 21.76 -1.24 8.05
C SER A 173 23.30 -1.26 7.87
N LYS A 174 23.78 -1.24 6.62
CA LYS A 174 25.21 -1.09 6.30
C LYS A 174 25.60 0.36 6.05
N LEU A 175 24.64 1.17 5.61
CA LEU A 175 24.82 2.59 5.34
C LEU A 175 24.65 3.41 6.62
N GLU A 176 23.66 3.06 7.44
CA GLU A 176 23.28 3.78 8.64
C GLU A 176 23.10 2.86 9.84
N THR A 177 23.26 3.41 11.04
CA THR A 177 23.26 2.64 12.30
C THR A 177 22.00 2.85 13.15
N ASN A 178 21.24 3.91 12.90
CA ASN A 178 20.07 4.29 13.67
C ASN A 178 19.05 5.03 12.80
N GLY A 179 17.82 5.19 13.31
CA GLY A 179 16.73 5.79 12.54
C GLY A 179 16.98 7.25 12.21
N LYS A 180 17.54 8.02 13.15
CA LYS A 180 17.91 9.41 12.90
C LYS A 180 18.83 9.53 11.69
N GLY A 181 19.94 8.79 11.67
CA GLY A 181 20.90 8.78 10.56
C GLY A 181 20.26 8.35 9.26
N PHE A 182 19.40 7.33 9.29
CA PHE A 182 18.62 6.89 8.13
C PHE A 182 17.75 8.01 7.53
N CYS A 183 16.92 8.66 8.33
CA CYS A 183 16.06 9.75 7.87
C CYS A 183 16.87 10.96 7.37
N GLU A 184 17.97 11.30 8.04
CA GLU A 184 18.88 12.38 7.60
C GLU A 184 19.54 12.03 6.26
N ALA A 185 19.97 10.78 6.10
CA ALA A 185 20.56 10.27 4.86
C ALA A 185 19.57 10.29 3.70
N VAL A 186 18.28 9.97 3.91
CA VAL A 186 17.26 10.10 2.85
C VAL A 186 16.76 11.55 2.66
N GLY A 187 17.32 12.51 3.41
CA GLY A 187 17.17 13.95 3.17
C GLY A 187 16.14 14.67 4.05
N PHE A 188 15.66 14.04 5.13
CA PHE A 188 14.74 14.67 6.09
C PHE A 188 15.48 15.29 7.28
N SER A 189 14.92 16.36 7.84
CA SER A 189 15.43 16.94 9.11
C SER A 189 14.79 16.24 10.31
N VAL A 190 15.61 15.74 11.23
CA VAL A 190 15.15 14.94 12.38
C VAL A 190 15.31 15.68 13.70
N VAL A 191 14.38 15.47 14.63
CA VAL A 191 14.41 16.06 15.97
C VAL A 191 14.31 14.98 17.03
N GLN A 192 15.12 15.11 18.09
CA GLN A 192 14.99 14.27 19.27
C GLN A 192 13.84 14.80 20.13
N GLY A 193 12.93 13.92 20.55
CA GLY A 193 11.98 14.21 21.62
C GLY A 193 12.63 13.79 22.94
N ALA A 194 12.93 14.76 23.80
CA ALA A 194 13.35 14.53 25.18
C ALA A 194 13.23 15.83 26.00
N ASP A 195 12.30 15.76 26.96
CA ASP A 195 12.10 16.54 28.19
C ASP A 195 11.78 18.05 28.13
N ASP A 196 10.53 18.33 28.51
CA ASP A 196 10.13 19.40 29.43
C ASP A 196 10.55 20.84 29.12
N GLN A 197 9.94 21.40 28.08
CA GLN A 197 9.06 22.61 28.16
C GLN A 197 8.87 23.14 26.74
N ALA A 198 7.63 23.04 26.24
CA ALA A 198 7.22 23.46 24.90
C ALA A 198 7.95 22.74 23.74
N GLU A 199 7.82 21.40 23.67
CA GLU A 199 8.22 20.69 22.45
C GLU A 199 7.34 21.16 21.27
N GLU A 200 7.99 21.73 20.25
CA GLU A 200 7.32 22.01 18.98
C GLU A 200 6.91 20.67 18.32
N PRO A 201 5.67 20.56 17.80
CA PRO A 201 5.18 19.31 17.25
C PRO A 201 6.00 18.88 16.01
N CYS A 202 6.57 17.67 16.06
CA CYS A 202 7.19 17.02 14.92
C CYS A 202 6.26 15.99 14.27
N TYR A 203 6.49 15.73 12.98
CA TYR A 203 5.75 14.70 12.24
C TYR A 203 6.16 13.31 12.71
N GLY A 204 5.17 12.44 12.95
CA GLY A 204 5.41 11.11 13.49
C GLY A 204 5.33 11.03 15.03
N SER A 205 4.99 12.13 15.71
CA SER A 205 4.60 12.09 17.12
C SER A 205 3.27 11.36 17.27
N ASN A 206 3.02 10.77 18.45
CA ASN A 206 1.89 9.86 18.71
C ASN A 206 0.51 10.40 18.24
N SER A 207 0.28 11.70 18.11
CA SER A 207 -0.99 12.26 17.62
C SER A 207 -1.27 12.01 16.13
N VAL A 208 -0.23 11.98 15.27
CA VAL A 208 -0.36 11.78 13.81
C VAL A 208 -0.29 10.30 13.44
N VAL A 209 0.54 9.53 14.16
CA VAL A 209 0.72 8.09 13.92
C VAL A 209 -0.50 7.30 14.42
N VAL A 210 -1.09 7.69 15.56
CA VAL A 210 -2.24 6.96 16.15
C VAL A 210 -3.51 7.08 15.29
N THR A 211 -3.67 8.13 14.48
CA THR A 211 -4.85 8.30 13.62
C THR A 211 -4.65 7.67 12.24
N VAL A 212 -3.48 7.85 11.62
CA VAL A 212 -3.22 7.41 10.23
C VAL A 212 -2.83 5.93 10.16
N VAL A 213 -1.96 5.44 11.05
CA VAL A 213 -1.43 4.07 10.96
C VAL A 213 -2.50 2.99 11.08
N PRO A 214 -3.46 3.01 12.03
CA PRO A 214 -4.47 1.96 12.09
C PRO A 214 -5.41 1.98 10.87
N VAL A 215 -5.73 3.16 10.34
CA VAL A 215 -6.58 3.32 9.14
C VAL A 215 -5.86 2.74 7.92
N VAL A 216 -4.60 3.13 7.70
CA VAL A 216 -3.84 2.65 6.54
C VAL A 216 -3.45 1.18 6.70
N LYS A 217 -3.10 0.70 7.90
CA LYS A 217 -2.84 -0.73 8.15
C LYS A 217 -4.10 -1.58 7.91
N SER A 218 -5.28 -1.06 8.23
CA SER A 218 -6.56 -1.70 7.91
C SER A 218 -6.82 -1.73 6.40
N LEU A 219 -6.62 -0.61 5.69
CA LEU A 219 -6.71 -0.53 4.22
C LEU A 219 -5.69 -1.43 3.52
N MET A 220 -4.46 -1.50 4.03
CA MET A 220 -3.43 -2.36 3.48
C MET A 220 -3.83 -3.83 3.69
N LYS A 221 -4.32 -4.19 4.89
CA LYS A 221 -4.84 -5.53 5.14
C LYS A 221 -5.98 -5.90 4.19
N THR A 222 -6.90 -5.00 3.86
CA THR A 222 -7.98 -5.27 2.89
C THR A 222 -7.45 -5.44 1.46
N VAL A 223 -6.55 -4.57 1.01
CA VAL A 223 -5.87 -4.69 -0.31
C VAL A 223 -5.11 -6.01 -0.41
N TRP A 224 -4.43 -6.43 0.65
CA TRP A 224 -3.75 -7.72 0.71
C TRP A 224 -4.68 -8.92 0.59
N PHE A 225 -5.81 -8.90 1.32
CA PHE A 225 -6.83 -9.94 1.16
C PHE A 225 -7.40 -9.97 -0.26
N GLN A 226 -7.46 -8.82 -0.92
CA GLN A 226 -7.91 -8.69 -2.29
C GLN A 226 -6.88 -9.26 -3.30
N ASP A 227 -5.58 -8.98 -3.14
CA ASP A 227 -4.51 -9.58 -3.94
C ASP A 227 -4.45 -11.11 -3.77
N LEU A 228 -4.57 -11.60 -2.53
CA LEU A 228 -4.60 -13.04 -2.26
C LEU A 228 -5.79 -13.73 -2.96
N LYS A 229 -6.98 -13.12 -2.91
CA LYS A 229 -8.16 -13.62 -3.62
C LYS A 229 -7.94 -13.63 -5.13
N TYR A 230 -7.34 -12.58 -5.69
CA TYR A 230 -7.10 -12.47 -7.13
C TYR A 230 -6.10 -13.54 -7.61
N ARG A 231 -5.00 -13.73 -6.87
CA ARG A 231 -4.04 -14.83 -7.12
C ARG A 231 -4.70 -16.20 -7.05
N MET A 232 -5.57 -16.43 -6.07
CA MET A 232 -6.32 -17.70 -5.94
C MET A 232 -7.30 -17.92 -7.10
N VAL A 233 -7.97 -16.87 -7.58
CA VAL A 233 -8.85 -16.95 -8.76
C VAL A 233 -8.05 -17.30 -10.02
N ILE A 234 -6.90 -16.64 -10.23
CA ILE A 234 -6.01 -16.94 -11.37
C ILE A 234 -5.53 -18.38 -11.31
N LEU A 235 -5.05 -18.83 -10.13
CA LEU A 235 -4.61 -20.22 -9.94
C LEU A 235 -5.74 -21.22 -10.22
N ASN A 236 -6.96 -20.97 -9.74
CA ASN A 236 -8.12 -21.81 -10.03
C ASN A 236 -8.44 -21.86 -11.54
N LEU A 237 -8.38 -20.72 -12.24
CA LEU A 237 -8.59 -20.67 -13.70
C LEU A 237 -7.53 -21.47 -14.45
N LEU A 238 -6.26 -21.39 -14.05
CA LEU A 238 -5.17 -22.17 -14.64
C LEU A 238 -5.36 -23.67 -14.40
N MET A 239 -5.74 -24.06 -13.17
CA MET A 239 -6.02 -25.46 -12.84
C MET A 239 -7.20 -26.00 -13.65
N CYS A 240 -8.29 -25.25 -13.79
CA CYS A 240 -9.44 -25.62 -14.62
C CYS A 240 -9.06 -25.81 -16.11
N ARG A 241 -8.17 -24.96 -16.64
CA ARG A 241 -7.65 -25.12 -18.01
C ARG A 241 -6.84 -26.40 -18.15
N LEU A 242 -5.96 -26.67 -17.19
CA LEU A 242 -5.12 -27.87 -17.20
C LEU A 242 -5.96 -29.16 -17.13
N THR A 243 -6.95 -29.21 -16.23
CA THR A 243 -7.85 -30.38 -16.11
C THR A 243 -8.66 -30.62 -17.38
N SER A 244 -9.10 -29.55 -18.04
CA SER A 244 -9.83 -29.64 -19.31
C SER A 244 -8.96 -30.22 -20.43
N LEU A 245 -7.69 -29.79 -20.51
CA LEU A 245 -6.73 -30.34 -21.47
C LEU A 245 -6.41 -31.81 -21.20
N ILE A 246 -6.22 -32.18 -19.93
CA ILE A 246 -5.97 -33.58 -19.54
C ILE A 246 -7.18 -34.45 -19.91
N PHE A 247 -8.40 -33.98 -19.65
CA PHE A 247 -9.62 -34.71 -20.01
C PHE A 247 -9.74 -34.90 -21.53
N LEU A 248 -9.50 -33.84 -22.31
CA LEU A 248 -9.50 -33.93 -23.77
C LEU A 248 -8.44 -34.90 -24.29
N ALA A 249 -7.20 -34.82 -23.78
CA ALA A 249 -6.14 -35.74 -24.14
C ALA A 249 -6.51 -37.20 -23.83
N SER A 250 -7.12 -37.45 -22.65
CA SER A 250 -7.55 -38.78 -22.22
C SER A 250 -8.64 -39.35 -23.15
N THR A 251 -9.62 -38.53 -23.54
CA THR A 251 -10.68 -38.96 -24.48
C THR A 251 -10.14 -39.25 -25.88
N LEU A 252 -9.17 -38.47 -26.35
CA LEU A 252 -8.50 -38.71 -27.63
C LEU A 252 -7.67 -40.00 -27.61
N LEU A 253 -6.94 -40.25 -26.52
CA LEU A 253 -6.20 -41.51 -26.33
C LEU A 253 -7.14 -42.71 -26.32
N ASN A 254 -8.23 -42.66 -25.56
CA ASN A 254 -9.23 -43.73 -25.52
C ASN A 254 -9.87 -43.99 -26.89
N ARG A 255 -10.22 -42.92 -27.63
CA ARG A 255 -10.76 -43.04 -28.99
C ARG A 255 -9.76 -43.72 -29.93
N TRP A 256 -8.50 -43.32 -29.85
CA TRP A 256 -7.44 -43.87 -30.70
C TRP A 256 -7.15 -45.34 -30.39
N GLU A 257 -7.18 -45.74 -29.12
CA GLU A 257 -7.03 -47.13 -28.70
C GLU A 257 -8.18 -48.00 -29.24
N MET A 258 -9.43 -47.52 -29.13
CA MET A 258 -10.59 -48.21 -29.70
C MET A 258 -10.48 -48.41 -31.22
N GLU A 259 -10.03 -47.38 -31.96
CA GLU A 259 -9.81 -47.52 -33.40
C GLU A 259 -8.69 -48.52 -33.73
N ARG A 260 -7.60 -48.50 -32.94
CA ARG A 260 -6.47 -49.42 -33.10
C ARG A 260 -6.94 -50.86 -32.92
N ASP A 261 -7.75 -51.15 -31.91
CA ASP A 261 -8.30 -52.49 -31.66
C ASP A 261 -9.28 -52.91 -32.75
N ALA A 262 -10.15 -52.00 -33.21
CA ALA A 262 -11.04 -52.26 -34.34
C ALA A 262 -10.27 -52.56 -35.64
N ARG A 263 -9.13 -51.88 -35.89
CA ARG A 263 -8.23 -52.18 -37.02
C ARG A 263 -7.57 -53.55 -36.84
N ARG A 264 -7.14 -53.91 -35.63
CA ARG A 264 -6.52 -55.20 -35.30
C ARG A 264 -7.49 -56.37 -35.51
N LEU A 265 -8.72 -56.26 -35.00
CA LEU A 265 -9.79 -57.26 -35.17
C LEU A 265 -10.16 -57.46 -36.64
N ARG A 266 -10.25 -56.38 -37.44
CA ARG A 266 -10.50 -56.47 -38.89
C ARG A 266 -9.41 -57.26 -39.62
N ARG A 267 -8.14 -57.09 -39.26
CA ARG A 267 -7.01 -57.86 -39.83
C ARG A 267 -7.09 -59.34 -39.45
N LEU A 268 -7.41 -59.66 -38.19
CA LEU A 268 -7.57 -61.05 -37.72
C LEU A 268 -8.73 -61.76 -38.42
N ARG A 269 -9.89 -61.11 -38.58
CA ARG A 269 -11.03 -61.67 -39.33
C ARG A 269 -10.67 -61.97 -40.79
N ARG A 270 -9.92 -61.09 -41.47
CA ARG A 270 -9.44 -61.33 -42.84
C ARG A 270 -8.52 -62.55 -42.92
N ARG A 271 -7.56 -62.69 -42.00
CA ARG A 271 -6.69 -63.90 -41.94
C ARG A 271 -7.50 -65.18 -41.72
N ASN A 272 -8.44 -65.18 -40.77
CA ASN A 272 -9.28 -66.35 -40.49
C ASN A 272 -10.16 -66.73 -41.69
N ARG A 273 -10.71 -65.73 -42.41
CA ARG A 273 -11.51 -65.98 -43.62
C ARG A 273 -10.67 -66.58 -44.75
N ASN A 274 -9.42 -66.14 -44.92
CA ASN A 274 -8.51 -66.73 -45.92
C ASN A 274 -8.07 -68.16 -45.55
N ARG A 275 -7.86 -68.44 -44.25
CA ARG A 275 -7.55 -69.80 -43.76
C ARG A 275 -8.67 -70.83 -43.96
N ARG A 276 -9.93 -70.39 -44.05
CA ARG A 276 -11.08 -71.29 -44.28
C ARG A 276 -11.36 -71.58 -45.76
N ARG A 277 -10.61 -70.96 -46.68
CA ARG A 277 -10.77 -71.14 -48.14
C ARG A 277 -9.73 -72.10 -48.76
N PHE A 278 -8.77 -72.56 -47.95
CA PHE A 278 -7.82 -73.63 -48.27
C PHE A 278 -8.10 -74.79 -47.31
#